data_AF-A0A7S2I603-F1
#
_entry.id   AF-A0A7S2I603-F1
#
_cell.length_a   1.000
_cell.length_b   1.000
_cell.length_c   1.000
_cell.angle_alpha   90.00
_cell.angle_beta   90.00
_cell.angle_gamma   90.00
#
_symmetry.space_group_name_H-M   'P 1'
#
loop_
_entity.id
_entity.type
_entity.pdbx_description
1 polymer ?
#
loop_
_entity_poly.entity_id
_entity_poly.type
_entity_poly.pdbx_seq_one_letter_code
_entity_poly.pdbx_strand_id
1 'polypeptide(L)'
;QMAGSAGRRGLDPVGRVVLALEPATKEAVVWSVQTLRDGPEPLRSSFAPSYDRICSMLAGRSLAEVEALVQRSFGAFLFARQGQDEGCGSASAVDKGGGKAHRAASRLAAKAKK
;
A
#
# COMPACT_ATOMS: atom_id res chain seq x y z
N GLN A 1 -8.86 1.28 13.11
CA GLN A 1 -9.59 2.56 13.27
C GLN A 1 -10.96 2.37 13.92
N MET A 2 -11.91 1.65 13.29
CA MET A 2 -13.29 1.51 13.83
C MET A 2 -13.38 0.93 15.26
N ALA A 3 -12.63 -0.12 15.57
CA ALA A 3 -12.65 -0.76 16.89
C ALA A 3 -12.16 0.15 18.03
N GLY A 4 -11.35 1.17 17.74
CA GLY A 4 -10.82 2.09 18.74
C GLY A 4 -11.86 3.06 19.31
N SER A 5 -13.02 3.19 18.65
CA SER A 5 -14.12 4.01 19.13
C SER A 5 -14.95 3.34 20.23
N ALA A 6 -14.69 2.07 20.54
CA ALA A 6 -15.41 1.36 21.60
C ALA A 6 -14.83 1.71 22.97
N GLY A 7 -15.69 2.21 23.86
CA GLY A 7 -15.35 2.57 25.24
C GLY A 7 -15.08 4.05 25.42
N ARG A 8 -15.74 4.66 26.41
CA ARG A 8 -15.58 6.07 26.76
C ARG A 8 -14.56 6.22 27.87
N ARG A 9 -13.60 7.12 27.67
CA ARG A 9 -12.55 7.42 28.65
C ARG A 9 -13.16 7.87 29.98
N GLY A 10 -12.85 7.13 31.04
CA GLY A 10 -13.28 7.44 32.41
C GLY A 10 -14.68 6.97 32.79
N LEU A 11 -15.47 6.43 31.86
CA LEU A 11 -16.83 5.91 32.13
C LEU A 11 -16.91 4.40 31.98
N ASP A 12 -16.24 3.84 30.97
CA ASP A 12 -16.33 2.42 30.67
C ASP A 12 -15.00 1.73 31.00
N PRO A 13 -14.99 0.65 31.81
CA PRO A 13 -13.76 -0.06 32.16
C PRO A 13 -13.18 -0.86 30.98
N VAL A 14 -14.02 -1.26 30.02
CA VAL A 14 -13.62 -2.03 28.83
C VAL A 14 -14.47 -1.60 27.62
N GLY A 15 -13.84 -1.40 26.47
CA GLY A 15 -14.52 -1.24 25.18
C GLY A 15 -14.78 -2.60 24.53
N ARG A 16 -16.05 -2.94 24.25
CA ARG A 16 -16.42 -4.20 23.58
C ARG A 16 -16.79 -3.92 22.12
N VAL A 17 -16.22 -4.71 21.21
CA VAL A 17 -16.53 -4.69 19.77
C VAL A 17 -17.05 -6.07 19.39
N VAL A 18 -18.16 -6.12 18.67
CA VAL A 18 -18.76 -7.37 18.17
C VAL A 18 -18.74 -7.33 16.66
N LEU A 19 -18.23 -8.40 16.04
CA LEU A 19 -18.24 -8.59 14.59
C LEU A 19 -19.37 -9.55 14.22
N ALA A 20 -20.26 -9.12 13.34
CA ALA A 20 -21.23 -9.99 12.68
C ALA A 20 -20.63 -10.43 11.33
N LEU A 21 -20.49 -11.74 11.12
CA LEU A 21 -19.90 -12.31 9.90
C LEU A 21 -20.97 -13.10 9.15
N GLU A 22 -21.17 -12.79 7.87
CA GLU A 22 -22.10 -13.51 7.00
C GLU A 22 -21.53 -13.63 5.57
N PRO A 23 -21.31 -14.86 5.05
CA PRO A 23 -21.40 -16.14 5.75
C PRO A 23 -20.30 -16.30 6.82
N ALA A 24 -20.63 -16.95 7.94
CA ALA A 24 -19.69 -17.24 9.02
C ALA A 24 -18.78 -18.44 8.69
N THR A 25 -18.05 -18.36 7.57
CA THR A 25 -17.09 -19.41 7.19
C THR A 25 -15.82 -19.35 8.03
N LYS A 26 -15.06 -20.45 8.06
CA LYS A 26 -13.81 -20.52 8.83
C LYS A 26 -12.79 -19.50 8.33
N GLU A 27 -12.75 -19.27 7.02
CA GLU A 27 -11.84 -18.33 6.37
C GLU A 27 -12.15 -16.89 6.79
N ALA A 28 -13.45 -16.53 6.83
CA ALA A 28 -13.88 -15.20 7.27
C ALA A 28 -13.51 -14.92 8.74
N VAL A 29 -13.63 -15.94 9.60
CA VAL A 29 -13.22 -15.83 11.01
C VAL A 29 -11.70 -15.68 11.13
N VAL A 30 -10.92 -16.47 10.38
CA VAL A 30 -9.45 -16.37 10.42
C VAL A 30 -8.98 -15.00 9.93
N TRP A 31 -9.52 -14.54 8.80
CA TRP A 31 -9.14 -13.26 8.20
C TRP A 31 -9.50 -12.07 9.10
N SER A 32 -10.66 -12.09 9.75
CA SER A 32 -11.07 -11.02 10.67
C SER A 32 -10.21 -11.00 11.94
N VAL A 33 -9.85 -12.15 12.50
CA VAL A 33 -8.93 -12.24 13.64
C VAL A 33 -7.53 -11.75 13.26
N GLN A 34 -7.03 -12.14 12.08
CA GLN A 34 -5.76 -11.65 11.55
C GLN A 34 -5.79 -10.14 11.39
N THR A 35 -6.78 -9.59 10.70
CA THR A 35 -6.92 -8.14 10.47
C THR A 35 -7.00 -7.32 11.79
N LEU A 36 -7.58 -7.88 12.85
CA LEU A 36 -7.62 -7.22 14.16
C LEU A 36 -6.31 -7.31 14.94
N ARG A 37 -5.50 -8.34 14.69
CA ARG A 37 -4.21 -8.57 15.36
C ARG A 37 -3.05 -7.94 14.62
N ASP A 38 -3.15 -7.90 13.29
CA ASP A 38 -2.18 -7.30 12.42
C ASP A 38 -2.16 -5.80 12.68
N GLY A 39 -0.95 -5.23 12.63
CA GLY A 39 -0.73 -3.81 12.88
C GLY A 39 -1.41 -2.91 11.84
N PRO A 40 -1.28 -1.58 11.98
CA PRO A 40 -1.85 -0.65 11.02
C PRO A 40 -1.28 -0.90 9.61
N GLU A 41 -2.16 -0.88 8.60
CA GLU A 41 -1.74 -0.97 7.21
C GLU A 41 -0.80 0.21 6.85
N PRO A 42 0.29 -0.03 6.11
CA PRO A 42 1.17 1.05 5.69
C PRO A 42 0.46 2.06 4.79
N LEU A 43 0.76 3.34 4.96
CA LEU A 43 0.19 4.40 4.14
C LEU A 43 0.76 4.30 2.71
N ARG A 44 -0.11 3.93 1.77
CA ARG A 44 0.21 3.91 0.33
C ARG A 44 -0.22 5.22 -0.31
N SER A 45 0.54 5.69 -1.29
CA SER A 45 0.11 6.83 -2.10
C SER A 45 -0.92 6.39 -3.14
N SER A 46 -2.08 7.04 -3.16
CA SER A 46 -3.08 6.93 -4.23
C SER A 46 -3.01 8.10 -5.22
N PHE A 47 -1.91 8.85 -5.24
CA PHE A 47 -1.73 9.96 -6.17
C PHE A 47 -1.48 9.42 -7.59
N ALA A 48 -2.52 9.43 -8.41
CA ALA A 48 -2.46 9.04 -9.82
C ALA A 48 -2.84 10.25 -10.69
N PRO A 49 -1.87 10.89 -11.37
CA PRO A 49 -2.18 12.00 -12.27
C PRO A 49 -2.93 11.47 -13.50
N SER A 50 -4.21 11.83 -13.62
CA SER A 50 -5.02 11.64 -14.84
C SER A 50 -5.02 12.91 -15.69
N TYR A 51 -5.40 12.80 -16.96
CA TYR A 51 -5.49 13.94 -17.88
C TYR A 51 -6.36 15.07 -17.31
N ASP A 52 -7.57 14.74 -16.84
CA ASP A 52 -8.49 15.71 -16.22
C ASP A 52 -7.88 16.39 -15.00
N ARG A 53 -7.11 15.63 -14.22
CA ARG A 53 -6.42 16.16 -13.04
C ARG A 53 -5.35 17.17 -13.44
N ILE A 54 -4.57 16.88 -14.48
CA ILE A 54 -3.53 17.77 -15.01
C ILE A 54 -4.16 19.02 -15.62
N CYS A 55 -5.20 18.88 -16.46
CA CYS A 55 -5.93 20.00 -17.03
C CYS A 55 -6.49 20.94 -15.95
N SER A 56 -7.08 20.36 -14.90
CA SER A 56 -7.60 21.13 -13.76
C SER A 56 -6.49 21.86 -12.99
N MET A 57 -5.28 21.29 -12.90
CA MET A 57 -4.13 21.95 -12.29
C MET A 57 -3.59 23.10 -13.15
N LEU A 58 -3.53 22.90 -14.47
CA LEU A 58 -3.06 23.91 -15.44
C LEU A 58 -4.01 25.11 -15.57
N ALA A 59 -5.27 24.98 -15.14
CA ALA A 59 -6.24 26.08 -15.16
C ALA A 59 -5.83 27.27 -14.25
N GLY A 60 -4.96 27.06 -13.27
CA GLY A 60 -4.52 28.12 -12.34
C GLY A 60 -3.05 28.09 -11.98
N ARG A 61 -2.24 27.30 -12.70
CA ARG A 61 -0.80 27.11 -12.44
C ARG A 61 -0.06 26.98 -13.77
N SER A 62 1.20 27.41 -13.78
CA SER A 62 2.11 27.16 -14.89
C SER A 62 2.49 25.68 -14.99
N LEU A 63 2.96 25.27 -16.17
CA LEU A 63 3.41 23.89 -16.39
C LEU A 63 4.52 23.48 -15.41
N ALA A 64 5.48 24.36 -15.16
CA ALA A 64 6.59 24.13 -14.24
C ALA A 64 6.10 23.88 -12.79
N GLU A 65 5.07 24.60 -12.34
CA GLU A 65 4.49 24.41 -11.02
C GLU A 65 3.73 23.08 -10.90
N VAL A 66 3.02 22.68 -11.96
CA VAL A 66 2.32 21.38 -11.99
C VAL A 66 3.31 20.23 -11.98
N GLU A 67 4.40 20.34 -12.75
CA GLU A 67 5.48 19.35 -12.76
C GLU A 67 6.14 19.24 -11.37
N ALA A 68 6.48 20.37 -10.75
CA ALA A 68 7.03 20.39 -9.40
C ALA A 68 6.08 19.77 -8.36
N LEU A 69 4.76 19.95 -8.51
CA LEU A 69 3.77 19.34 -7.63
C LEU A 69 3.74 17.82 -7.78
N VAL A 70 3.78 17.31 -9.02
CA VAL A 70 3.85 15.87 -9.28
C VAL A 70 5.13 15.27 -8.70
N GLN A 71 6.27 15.94 -8.87
CA GLN A 71 7.56 15.52 -8.31
C GLN A 71 7.59 15.53 -6.77
N ARG A 72 6.82 16.41 -6.13
CA ARG A 72 6.67 16.46 -4.65
C ARG A 72 5.53 15.60 -4.13
N SER A 73 4.87 14.82 -4.99
CA SER A 73 3.80 13.92 -4.55
C SER A 73 4.32 12.86 -3.60
N PHE A 74 3.43 12.36 -2.72
CA PHE A 74 3.80 11.32 -1.76
C PHE A 74 4.27 10.02 -2.45
N GLY A 75 3.73 9.70 -3.63
CA GLY A 75 4.18 8.56 -4.42
C GLY A 75 5.62 8.71 -4.90
N ALA A 76 5.97 9.89 -5.44
CA ALA A 76 7.34 10.20 -5.84
C ALA A 76 8.31 10.16 -4.65
N PHE A 77 7.89 10.66 -3.49
CA PHE A 77 8.66 10.59 -2.25
C PHE A 77 8.94 9.14 -1.79
N LEU A 78 7.92 8.28 -1.79
CA LEU A 78 8.07 6.88 -1.41
C LEU A 78 8.99 6.13 -2.39
N PHE A 79 8.85 6.38 -3.69
CA PHE A 79 9.71 5.78 -4.71
C PHE A 79 11.18 6.18 -4.55
N ALA A 80 11.43 7.48 -4.30
CA ALA A 80 12.77 7.99 -4.06
C ALA A 80 13.42 7.37 -2.81
N ARG A 81 12.64 7.12 -1.74
CA ARG A 81 13.14 6.45 -0.52
C ARG A 81 13.43 4.97 -0.72
N GLN A 82 12.57 4.24 -1.44
CA GLN A 82 12.79 2.81 -1.70
C GLN A 82 14.10 2.57 -2.47
N GLY A 83 14.46 3.44 -3.41
CA GLY A 83 15.75 3.38 -4.10
C GLY A 83 16.97 3.64 -3.21
N GLN A 84 16.80 4.27 -2.05
CA GLN A 84 17.87 4.54 -1.08
C GLN A 84 18.04 3.40 -0.08
N ASP A 85 16.95 2.74 0.31
CA ASP A 85 16.98 1.61 1.26
C ASP A 85 17.67 0.36 0.65
N GLU A 86 17.54 0.14 -0.67
CA GLU A 86 18.25 -0.92 -1.42
C GLU A 86 19.79 -0.73 -1.46
N GLY A 87 20.28 0.49 -1.16
CA GLY A 87 21.71 0.80 -1.10
C GLY A 87 22.37 0.58 0.26
N CYS A 88 21.60 0.43 1.34
CA CYS A 88 22.12 0.35 2.71
C CYS A 88 21.64 -0.90 3.50
N GLY A 89 20.71 -1.69 2.97
CA GLY A 89 20.05 -2.80 3.68
C GLY A 89 20.53 -4.21 3.35
N SER A 90 21.82 -4.51 3.38
CA SER A 90 22.29 -5.91 3.39
C SER A 90 22.44 -6.44 4.82
N ALA A 91 21.32 -6.59 5.56
CA ALA A 91 21.20 -7.55 6.68
C ALA A 91 19.80 -7.52 7.33
N SER A 92 18.81 -8.22 6.75
CA SER A 92 17.92 -9.10 7.54
C SER A 92 16.99 -9.94 6.66
N ALA A 93 17.20 -11.27 6.75
CA ALA A 93 16.19 -12.33 6.66
C ALA A 93 15.33 -12.45 5.38
N VAL A 94 15.90 -13.14 4.40
CA VAL A 94 15.31 -14.31 3.70
C VAL A 94 13.80 -14.55 3.92
N ASP A 95 12.99 -14.22 2.91
CA ASP A 95 11.78 -14.98 2.57
C ASP A 95 11.94 -15.53 1.14
N LYS A 96 12.26 -16.83 1.05
CA LYS A 96 12.35 -17.56 -0.23
C LYS A 96 10.96 -18.08 -0.59
N GLY A 97 10.22 -17.33 -1.39
CA GLY A 97 8.86 -17.75 -1.77
C GLY A 97 8.28 -17.16 -3.05
N GLY A 98 9.06 -16.89 -4.12
CA GLY A 98 8.45 -16.32 -5.33
C GLY A 98 9.20 -16.42 -6.66
N GLY A 99 10.34 -17.12 -6.72
CA GLY A 99 11.26 -17.04 -7.85
C GLY A 99 10.90 -17.80 -9.14
N LYS A 100 9.71 -18.42 -9.26
CA LYS A 100 9.39 -19.28 -10.43
C LYS A 100 8.65 -18.56 -11.57
N ALA A 101 7.96 -17.45 -11.31
CA ALA A 101 7.17 -16.78 -12.35
C ALA A 101 8.02 -15.87 -13.28
N HIS A 102 9.00 -15.15 -12.72
CA HIS A 102 9.72 -14.13 -13.49
C HIS A 102 10.81 -14.67 -14.44
N ARG A 103 11.36 -15.87 -14.17
CA ARG A 103 12.37 -16.52 -15.04
C ARG A 103 11.78 -17.22 -16.26
N ALA A 104 10.48 -17.53 -16.27
CA ALA A 104 9.83 -18.16 -17.42
C ALA A 104 9.56 -17.14 -18.54
N ALA A 105 9.18 -15.91 -18.18
CA ALA A 105 8.90 -14.85 -19.14
C ALA A 105 10.15 -14.38 -19.92
N SER A 106 11.31 -14.31 -19.26
CA SER A 106 12.56 -13.87 -19.89
C SER A 106 13.17 -14.91 -20.84
N ARG A 107 12.87 -16.20 -20.66
CA ARG A 107 13.34 -17.28 -21.56
C ARG A 107 12.50 -17.43 -22.83
N LEU A 108 11.20 -17.11 -22.75
CA LEU A 108 10.31 -17.12 -23.93
C LEU A 108 10.59 -15.93 -24.86
N ALA A 109 10.88 -14.75 -24.30
CA ALA A 109 11.24 -13.56 -25.09
C ALA A 109 12.56 -13.73 -25.86
N ALA A 110 13.52 -14.50 -25.34
CA ALA A 110 14.79 -14.76 -26.02
C ALA A 110 14.68 -15.77 -27.17
N LYS A 111 13.65 -16.63 -27.16
CA LYS A 111 13.45 -17.67 -28.20
C LYS A 111 12.65 -17.16 -29.41
N ALA A 112 11.98 -16.02 -29.28
CA ALA A 112 11.21 -15.38 -30.35
C ALA A 112 12.04 -14.43 -31.25
N LYS A 113 13.34 -14.25 -30.94
CA LYS A 113 14.26 -13.36 -31.68
C LYS A 113 15.30 -14.10 -32.52
N LYS A 114 15.09 -15.39 -32.80
CA LYS A 114 15.96 -16.20 -33.68
C LYS A 114 15.14 -16.85 -34.77
#